data_AF-A0A0L6TB53-F1
#
_entry.id   AF-A0A0L6TB53-F1
#
_cell.length_a   1.000
_cell.length_b   1.000
_cell.length_c   1.000
_cell.angle_alpha   90.00
_cell.angle_beta   90.00
_cell.angle_gamma   90.00
#
_symmetry.space_group_name_H-M   'P 1'
#
loop_
_entity.id
_entity.type
_entity.pdbx_description
1 polymer ?
#
loop_
_entity_poly.entity_id
_entity_poly.type
_entity_poly.pdbx_seq_one_letter_code
_entity_poly.pdbx_strand_id
1 'polypeptide(L)'
;MGGVFAAPAWADEAAKVELGRKTYTSYCARCHGFNLVMASGTYDLRRFPQEDKERFVRGVSKGVRAMPAWEGTIKPEEIDAIWAYVGSVNGWGGAPAAPK
;
A
#
# COMPACT_ATOMS: atom_id res chain seq x y z
N MET A 1 25.51 25.67 -18.05
CA MET A 1 25.78 24.89 -16.82
C MET A 1 24.43 24.57 -16.19
N GLY A 2 23.87 23.39 -16.47
CA GLY A 2 22.55 22.99 -15.97
C GLY A 2 22.71 22.23 -14.66
N GLY A 3 22.30 22.83 -13.55
CA GLY A 3 22.33 22.19 -12.24
C GLY A 3 21.23 21.13 -12.13
N VAL A 4 21.62 19.92 -11.74
CA VAL A 4 20.68 18.87 -11.33
C VAL A 4 20.24 19.19 -9.90
N PHE A 5 19.07 19.79 -9.74
CA PHE A 5 18.39 19.77 -8.44
C PHE A 5 17.81 18.38 -8.26
N ALA A 6 18.48 17.55 -7.45
CA ALA A 6 17.90 16.27 -7.04
C ALA A 6 16.60 16.55 -6.29
N ALA A 7 15.53 15.89 -6.72
CA ALA A 7 14.26 15.96 -6.01
C ALA A 7 14.46 15.41 -4.59
N PRO A 8 13.73 15.98 -3.62
CA PRO A 8 13.83 15.53 -2.25
C PRO A 8 13.17 14.15 -2.07
N ALA A 9 13.74 13.31 -1.19
CA ALA A 9 13.29 11.93 -0.96
C ALA A 9 11.80 11.76 -0.63
N TRP A 10 11.15 12.81 -0.10
CA TRP A 10 9.71 12.81 0.20
C TRP A 10 8.83 12.86 -1.07
N ALA A 11 9.34 13.36 -2.19
CA ALA A 11 8.64 13.34 -3.47
C ALA A 11 8.51 11.90 -4.01
N ASP A 12 9.58 11.11 -3.87
CA ASP A 12 9.60 9.70 -4.26
C ASP A 12 8.67 8.87 -3.37
N GLU A 13 8.67 9.13 -2.06
CA GLU A 13 7.75 8.48 -1.12
C GLU A 13 6.29 8.85 -1.38
N ALA A 14 5.98 10.13 -1.64
CA ALA A 14 4.63 10.56 -1.99
C ALA A 14 4.15 9.92 -3.30
N ALA A 15 5.01 9.83 -4.32
CA ALA A 15 4.70 9.15 -5.57
C ALA A 15 4.45 7.65 -5.37
N LYS A 16 5.23 7.00 -4.50
CA LYS A 16 5.05 5.59 -4.14
C LYS A 16 3.74 5.34 -3.39
N VAL A 17 3.39 6.19 -2.42
CA VAL A 17 2.11 6.12 -1.72
C VAL A 17 0.94 6.32 -2.68
N GLU A 18 1.04 7.28 -3.61
CA GLU A 18 -0.02 7.52 -4.59
C GLU A 18 -0.19 6.36 -5.59
N LEU A 19 0.91 5.76 -6.06
CA LEU A 19 0.87 4.52 -6.83
C LEU A 19 0.16 3.42 -6.04
N GLY A 20 0.56 3.23 -4.78
CA GLY A 20 -0.03 2.26 -3.87
C GLY A 20 -1.52 2.45 -3.68
N ARG A 21 -1.97 3.70 -3.49
CA ARG A 21 -3.37 4.06 -3.34
C ARG A 21 -4.17 3.72 -4.60
N LYS A 22 -3.64 4.01 -5.79
CA LYS A 22 -4.30 3.66 -7.07
C LYS A 22 -4.43 2.15 -7.23
N THR A 23 -3.34 1.42 -7.06
CA THR A 23 -3.35 -0.05 -7.18
C THR A 23 -4.28 -0.68 -6.13
N TYR A 24 -4.20 -0.24 -4.87
CA TYR A 24 -5.11 -0.69 -3.81
C TYR A 24 -6.59 -0.43 -4.17
N THR A 25 -6.89 0.75 -4.74
CA THR A 25 -8.26 1.10 -5.16
C THR A 25 -8.78 0.14 -6.23
N SER A 26 -7.93 -0.22 -7.21
CA SER A 26 -8.31 -1.12 -8.30
C SER A 26 -8.52 -2.57 -7.86
N TYR A 27 -7.70 -3.09 -6.93
CA TYR A 27 -7.66 -4.53 -6.63
C TYR A 27 -8.18 -4.91 -5.23
N CYS A 28 -8.08 -4.01 -4.26
CA CYS A 28 -8.24 -4.35 -2.84
C CYS A 28 -9.50 -3.72 -2.21
N ALA A 29 -9.84 -2.49 -2.61
CA ALA A 29 -10.86 -1.67 -1.95
C ALA A 29 -12.26 -2.29 -1.95
N ARG A 30 -12.59 -3.18 -2.90
CA ARG A 30 -13.87 -3.89 -2.90
C ARG A 30 -14.09 -4.74 -1.63
N CYS A 31 -13.02 -5.26 -1.07
CA CYS A 31 -13.06 -6.17 0.08
C CYS A 31 -12.49 -5.53 1.34
N HIS A 32 -11.48 -4.66 1.22
CA HIS A 32 -10.82 -4.00 2.35
C HIS A 32 -11.18 -2.51 2.50
N GLY A 33 -12.02 -1.99 1.60
CA GLY A 33 -12.64 -0.66 1.70
C GLY A 33 -11.70 0.47 1.33
N PHE A 34 -12.27 1.63 1.02
CA PHE A 34 -11.47 2.83 0.79
C PHE A 34 -10.79 3.25 2.09
N ASN A 35 -9.52 3.69 2.00
CA ASN A 35 -8.71 4.05 3.16
C ASN A 35 -8.68 2.94 4.23
N LEU A 36 -8.72 1.68 3.79
CA LEU A 36 -8.67 0.49 4.64
C LEU A 36 -9.89 0.31 5.57
N VAL A 37 -10.96 1.09 5.38
CA VAL A 37 -12.15 1.05 6.24
C VAL A 37 -13.28 0.26 5.56
N MET A 38 -13.65 -0.87 6.16
CA MET A 38 -14.84 -1.66 5.80
C MET A 38 -15.79 -1.81 6.96
N ALA A 39 -17.08 -1.92 6.65
CA ALA A 39 -18.14 -2.06 7.65
C ALA A 39 -18.08 -3.41 8.40
N SER A 40 -17.76 -4.52 7.73
CA SER A 40 -17.45 -5.83 8.32
C SER A 40 -17.11 -6.87 7.23
N GLY A 41 -16.59 -8.05 7.63
CA GLY A 41 -16.48 -9.23 6.75
C GLY A 41 -15.08 -9.56 6.23
N THR A 42 -14.10 -8.67 6.40
CA THR A 42 -12.70 -8.89 6.01
C THR A 42 -11.73 -8.46 7.12
N TYR A 43 -10.46 -8.80 6.97
CA TYR A 43 -9.43 -8.39 7.91
C TYR A 43 -9.23 -6.86 7.87
N ASP A 44 -9.27 -6.22 9.03
CA ASP A 44 -9.03 -4.78 9.18
C ASP A 44 -7.53 -4.48 8.99
N LEU A 45 -7.17 -4.00 7.80
CA LEU A 45 -5.78 -3.69 7.45
C LEU A 45 -5.18 -2.55 8.30
N ARG A 46 -6.01 -1.80 9.05
CA ARG A 46 -5.52 -0.79 10.00
C ARG A 46 -4.86 -1.38 11.24
N ARG A 47 -5.05 -2.69 11.45
CA ARG A 47 -4.45 -3.46 12.54
C ARG A 47 -3.31 -4.37 12.06
N PHE A 48 -2.92 -4.28 10.80
CA PHE A 48 -1.81 -5.06 10.30
C PHE A 48 -0.51 -4.61 11.02
N PRO A 49 0.36 -5.54 11.45
CA PRO A 49 1.62 -5.18 12.12
C PRO A 49 2.64 -4.61 11.12
N GLN A 50 3.29 -3.50 11.50
CA GLN A 50 4.28 -2.82 10.65
C GLN A 50 5.53 -3.68 10.40
N GLU A 51 5.84 -4.57 11.33
CA GLU A 51 7.03 -5.42 11.31
C GLU A 51 6.91 -6.66 10.43
N ASP A 52 5.72 -7.00 9.91
CA ASP A 52 5.46 -8.25 9.20
C ASP A 52 5.21 -8.04 7.69
N LYS A 53 6.13 -7.32 7.05
CA LYS A 53 6.05 -7.05 5.61
C LYS A 53 6.04 -8.34 4.79
N GLU A 54 6.79 -9.36 5.21
CA GLU A 54 6.83 -10.64 4.49
C GLU A 54 5.47 -11.33 4.51
N ARG A 55 4.71 -11.29 5.62
CA ARG A 55 3.34 -11.81 5.64
C ARG A 55 2.41 -11.02 4.72
N PHE A 56 2.59 -9.70 4.65
CA PHE A 56 1.81 -8.87 3.74
C PHE A 56 2.05 -9.28 2.29
N VAL A 57 3.31 -9.32 1.86
CA VAL A 57 3.69 -9.70 0.49
C VAL A 57 3.19 -11.10 0.16
N ARG A 58 3.41 -12.08 1.04
CA ARG A 58 2.88 -13.44 0.84
C ARG A 58 1.37 -13.46 0.69
N GLY A 59 0.64 -12.72 1.53
CA GLY A 59 -0.81 -12.66 1.49
C GLY A 59 -1.36 -12.02 0.22
N VAL A 60 -0.71 -10.97 -0.29
CA VAL A 60 -1.09 -10.32 -1.56
C VAL A 60 -0.73 -11.20 -2.75
N SER A 61 0.48 -11.75 -2.80
CA SER A 61 0.95 -12.55 -3.93
C SER A 61 0.23 -13.90 -4.02
N LYS A 62 0.08 -14.61 -2.89
CA LYS A 62 -0.44 -15.99 -2.86
C LYS A 62 -1.89 -16.10 -2.42
N GLY A 63 -2.52 -14.99 -2.01
CA GLY A 63 -3.89 -14.99 -1.50
C GLY A 63 -4.00 -15.50 -0.06
N VAL A 64 -5.14 -15.26 0.58
CA VAL A 64 -5.45 -15.70 1.94
C VAL A 64 -6.94 -16.03 2.05
N ARG A 65 -7.28 -17.32 2.20
CA ARG A 65 -8.69 -17.78 2.24
C ARG A 65 -9.44 -17.29 0.99
N ALA A 66 -10.46 -16.43 1.16
CA ALA A 66 -11.24 -15.85 0.08
C ALA A 66 -10.54 -14.65 -0.63
N MET A 67 -9.40 -14.16 -0.11
CA MET A 67 -8.61 -13.12 -0.76
C MET A 67 -7.88 -13.72 -1.97
N PRO A 68 -8.07 -13.19 -3.20
CA PRO A 68 -7.40 -13.70 -4.39
C PRO A 68 -5.86 -13.59 -4.32
N ALA A 69 -5.19 -14.48 -5.03
CA ALA A 69 -3.76 -14.38 -5.32
C ALA A 69 -3.55 -13.38 -6.47
N TRP A 70 -2.61 -12.44 -6.30
CA TRP A 70 -2.34 -11.39 -7.30
C TRP A 70 -0.99 -11.54 -8.00
N GLU A 71 -0.23 -12.60 -7.73
CA GLU A 71 1.00 -12.90 -8.46
C GLU A 71 0.75 -12.95 -9.98
N GLY A 72 1.64 -12.33 -10.76
CA GLY A 72 1.50 -12.19 -12.21
C GLY A 72 0.51 -11.12 -12.67
N THR A 73 -0.34 -10.59 -11.78
CA THR A 73 -1.26 -9.48 -12.07
C THR A 73 -0.76 -8.15 -11.51
N ILE A 74 -0.34 -8.14 -10.25
CA ILE A 74 0.26 -6.97 -9.58
C ILE A 74 1.77 -7.22 -9.51
N LYS A 75 2.56 -6.24 -9.98
CA LYS A 75 4.02 -6.35 -9.99
C LYS A 75 4.61 -6.21 -8.58
N PRO A 76 5.80 -6.77 -8.29
CA PRO A 76 6.42 -6.65 -6.98
C PRO A 76 6.55 -5.20 -6.48
N GLU A 77 6.89 -4.27 -7.36
CA GLU A 77 7.05 -2.86 -7.03
C GLU A 77 5.70 -2.20 -6.66
N GLU A 78 4.61 -2.66 -7.27
CA GLU A 78 3.26 -2.21 -6.95
C GLU A 78 2.79 -2.79 -5.61
N ILE A 79 3.17 -4.03 -5.26
CA ILE A 79 2.91 -4.60 -3.92
C ILE A 79 3.64 -3.76 -2.85
N ASP A 80 4.89 -3.39 -3.11
CA ASP A 80 5.65 -2.47 -2.25
C ASP A 80 5.01 -1.09 -2.14
N ALA A 81 4.41 -0.60 -3.22
CA ALA A 81 3.65 0.66 -3.20
C ALA A 81 2.37 0.53 -2.37
N ILE A 82 1.62 -0.58 -2.48
CA ILE A 82 0.45 -0.83 -1.63
C ILE A 82 0.87 -0.89 -0.15
N TRP A 83 1.99 -1.52 0.18
CA TRP A 83 2.54 -1.53 1.53
C TRP A 83 2.80 -0.10 2.06
N ALA A 84 3.42 0.75 1.24
CA ALA A 84 3.64 2.16 1.60
C ALA A 84 2.31 2.91 1.83
N TYR A 85 1.30 2.68 0.98
CA TYR A 85 -0.02 3.25 1.17
C TYR A 85 -0.68 2.78 2.48
N VAL A 86 -0.66 1.47 2.76
CA VAL A 86 -1.19 0.91 4.03
C VAL A 86 -0.49 1.55 5.23
N GLY A 87 0.84 1.68 5.17
CA GLY A 87 1.62 2.37 6.20
C GLY A 87 1.23 3.83 6.38
N SER A 88 1.02 4.57 5.30
CA SER A 88 0.59 5.98 5.36
C SER A 88 -0.78 6.15 6.02
N VAL A 89 -1.72 5.23 5.79
CA VAL A 89 -3.05 5.26 6.41
C VAL A 89 -2.97 4.86 7.89
N ASN A 90 -2.08 3.92 8.23
CA ASN A 90 -1.91 3.41 9.59
C ASN A 90 -0.98 4.26 10.47
N GLY A 91 -0.33 5.28 9.91
CA GLY A 91 0.62 6.11 10.64
C GLY A 91 1.92 5.40 11.00
N TRP A 92 2.34 4.42 10.20
CA TRP A 92 3.67 3.82 10.31
C TRP A 92 4.69 4.89 9.89
N GLY A 93 5.28 5.58 10.87
CA GLY A 93 6.13 6.75 10.63
C GLY A 93 7.20 6.49 9.56
N GLY A 94 7.16 7.27 8.48
CA GLY A 94 8.09 7.17 7.35
C GLY A 94 7.62 7.81 6.03
N ALA A 95 6.30 7.93 5.80
CA ALA A 95 5.74 8.63 4.63
C ALA A 95 4.87 9.81 5.07
N PRO A 96 4.90 10.97 4.38
CA PRO A 96 4.02 12.08 4.71
C PRO A 96 2.57 11.64 4.50
N ALA A 97 1.73 11.80 5.54
CA ALA A 97 0.30 11.69 5.41
C ALA A 97 -0.17 12.65 4.30
N ALA A 98 -0.98 12.16 3.36
CA ALA A 98 -1.56 13.01 2.33
C ALA A 98 -2.37 14.16 3.00
N PRO A 99 -2.25 15.41 2.53
CA PRO A 99 -3.09 16.48 3.05
C PRO A 99 -4.56 16.12 2.81
N LYS A 100 -5.39 16.39 3.83
CA LYS A 100 -6.83 16.14 3.83
C LYS A 100 -7.56 16.95 2.77
#